data_AF-A0A819IC60-F1
#
_entry.id   AF-A0A819IC60-F1
#
_cell.length_a   1.000
_cell.length_b   1.000
_cell.length_c   1.000
_cell.angle_alpha   90.00
_cell.angle_beta   90.00
_cell.angle_gamma   90.00
#
_symmetry.space_group_name_H-M   'P 1'
#
loop_
_entity.id
_entity.type
_entity.pdbx_description
1 polymer ?
#
loop_
_entity_poly.entity_id
_entity_poly.type
_entity_poly.pdbx_seq_one_letter_code
_entity_poly.pdbx_strand_id
1 'polypeptide(L)'
;RGFYNSDSWGFTKGKVQENESQLKCAIREVMEEVGFDMKDRAFDDQYLERDLNGQLIRLYIVKQVPLDTKFAPKTKNEIKV
;
A
#
# COMPACT_ATOMS: atom_id res chain seq x y z
N ARG A 1 -10.86 17.23 11.89
CA ARG A 1 -9.49 17.51 11.38
C ARG A 1 -8.52 16.63 12.17
N GLY A 2 -8.29 15.40 11.71
CA GLY A 2 -7.44 14.44 12.42
C GLY A 2 -6.07 14.35 11.78
N PHE A 3 -5.16 15.24 12.17
CA PHE A 3 -3.73 15.04 11.90
C PHE A 3 -3.22 14.10 13.00
N TYR A 4 -3.20 12.80 12.72
CA TYR A 4 -2.38 11.90 13.53
C TYR A 4 -0.92 12.24 13.22
N ASN A 5 -0.37 13.12 14.07
CA ASN A 5 1.02 13.48 14.10
C ASN A 5 1.80 12.33 14.74
N SER A 6 2.11 11.30 13.95
CA SER A 6 3.17 10.37 14.27
C SER A 6 4.12 10.33 13.09
N ASP A 7 5.30 10.93 13.24
CA ASP A 7 6.47 10.75 12.36
C ASP A 7 6.96 9.29 12.43
N SER A 8 6.09 8.35 12.07
CA SER A 8 6.31 6.92 12.12
C SER A 8 6.19 6.35 10.72
N TRP A 9 7.24 5.67 10.26
CA TRP A 9 7.21 4.92 9.01
C TRP A 9 6.16 3.80 9.09
N GLY A 10 5.31 3.72 8.08
CA GLY A 10 4.29 2.68 7.95
C GLY A 10 4.30 2.10 6.55
N PHE A 11 3.80 0.87 6.41
CA PHE A 11 3.51 0.31 5.10
C PHE A 11 2.31 1.01 4.46
N THR A 12 2.35 1.12 3.14
CA THR A 12 1.23 1.57 2.29
C THR A 12 0.06 0.63 2.49
N LYS A 13 -1.04 1.14 3.03
CA LYS A 13 -2.21 0.33 3.38
C LYS A 13 -3.46 1.20 3.29
N GLY A 14 -4.53 0.63 2.75
CA GLY A 14 -5.81 1.29 2.65
C GLY A 14 -6.99 0.37 2.91
N LYS A 15 -8.18 0.92 2.77
CA LYS A 15 -9.43 0.20 2.98
C LYS A 15 -9.88 -0.44 1.66
N VAL A 16 -10.18 -1.72 1.70
CA VAL A 16 -10.74 -2.46 0.57
C VAL A 16 -12.13 -1.93 0.25
N GLN A 17 -12.41 -1.66 -1.02
CA GLN A 17 -13.72 -1.22 -1.50
C GLN A 17 -14.66 -2.40 -1.79
N GLU A 18 -15.97 -2.13 -1.88
CA GLU A 18 -16.95 -3.15 -2.26
C GLU A 18 -16.70 -3.63 -3.70
N ASN A 19 -16.67 -4.95 -3.92
CA ASN A 19 -16.30 -5.62 -5.18
C ASN A 19 -14.81 -5.55 -5.59
N GLU A 20 -13.92 -5.14 -4.68
CA GLU A 20 -12.47 -5.15 -4.91
C GLU A 20 -11.80 -6.34 -4.20
N SER A 21 -10.94 -7.09 -4.91
CA SER A 21 -10.07 -8.08 -4.26
C SER A 21 -8.97 -7.38 -3.47
N GLN A 22 -8.52 -7.97 -2.37
CA GLN A 22 -7.46 -7.42 -1.51
C GLN A 22 -6.17 -7.07 -2.29
N LEU A 23 -5.80 -7.88 -3.29
CA LEU A 23 -4.66 -7.62 -4.17
C LEU A 23 -4.86 -6.36 -5.03
N LYS A 24 -6.04 -6.20 -5.65
CA LYS A 24 -6.39 -5.00 -6.42
C LYS A 24 -6.38 -3.74 -5.55
N CYS A 25 -6.91 -3.84 -4.32
CA CYS A 25 -6.85 -2.75 -3.36
C CYS A 25 -5.40 -2.36 -3.07
N ALA A 26 -4.53 -3.33 -2.77
CA ALA A 26 -3.12 -3.04 -2.51
C ALA A 26 -2.45 -2.36 -3.70
N ILE A 27 -2.68 -2.84 -4.93
CA ILE A 27 -2.14 -2.24 -6.17
C ILE A 27 -2.61 -0.79 -6.34
N ARG A 28 -3.90 -0.52 -6.12
CA ARG A 28 -4.47 0.83 -6.22
C ARG A 28 -3.83 1.78 -5.20
N GLU A 29 -3.76 1.38 -3.94
CA GLU A 29 -3.19 2.18 -2.85
C GLU A 29 -1.70 2.50 -3.12
N VAL A 30 -0.89 1.51 -3.52
CA VAL A 30 0.52 1.74 -3.87
C VAL A 30 0.68 2.67 -5.07
N MET A 31 -0.22 2.58 -6.06
CA MET A 31 -0.20 3.45 -7.23
C MET A 31 -0.61 4.89 -6.88
N GLU A 32 -1.56 5.08 -5.96
CA GLU A 32 -2.02 6.39 -5.49
C GLU A 32 -0.97 7.07 -4.59
N GLU A 33 -0.44 6.33 -3.61
CA GLU A 33 0.49 6.82 -2.59
C GLU A 33 1.95 6.91 -3.08
N VAL A 34 2.40 5.93 -3.88
CA VAL A 34 3.82 5.78 -4.23
C VAL A 34 4.06 6.00 -5.74
N GLY A 35 3.01 5.96 -6.56
CA GLY A 35 3.12 6.11 -8.01
C GLY A 35 3.77 4.90 -8.70
N PHE A 36 3.82 3.75 -8.03
CA PHE A 36 4.44 2.53 -8.57
C PHE A 36 3.38 1.50 -8.95
N ASP A 37 3.49 0.93 -10.15
CA ASP A 37 2.65 -0.19 -10.57
C ASP A 37 3.32 -1.52 -10.20
N MET A 38 2.72 -2.20 -9.22
CA MET A 38 3.16 -3.51 -8.76
C MET A 38 2.31 -4.67 -9.30
N LYS A 39 1.39 -4.43 -10.24
CA LYS A 39 0.45 -5.43 -10.75
C LYS A 39 1.14 -6.70 -11.29
N ASP A 40 2.26 -6.55 -11.98
CA ASP A 40 3.00 -7.68 -12.56
C ASP A 40 3.92 -8.40 -11.56
N ARG A 41 4.02 -7.88 -10.33
CA ARG A 41 4.93 -8.38 -9.30
C ARG A 41 4.22 -8.80 -8.01
N ALA A 42 2.96 -8.42 -7.83
CA ALA A 42 2.16 -8.75 -6.67
C ALA A 42 1.32 -10.00 -6.98
N PHE A 43 1.50 -11.05 -6.17
CA PHE A 43 0.82 -12.33 -6.31
C PHE A 43 -0.05 -12.62 -5.09
N ASP A 44 -1.18 -13.29 -5.30
CA ASP A 44 -2.16 -13.55 -4.25
C ASP A 44 -1.66 -14.55 -3.19
N ASP A 45 -0.63 -15.34 -3.48
CA ASP A 45 0.00 -16.31 -2.58
C ASP A 45 1.15 -15.72 -1.76
N GLN A 46 1.60 -14.49 -2.07
CA GLN A 46 2.75 -13.85 -1.43
C GLN A 46 2.32 -12.67 -0.56
N TYR A 47 1.76 -13.00 0.60
CA TYR A 47 1.34 -12.01 1.58
C TYR A 47 1.66 -12.39 3.03
N LEU A 48 1.69 -11.38 3.89
CA LEU A 48 1.71 -11.48 5.33
C LEU A 48 0.35 -11.03 5.85
N GLU A 49 -0.33 -11.88 6.59
CA GLU A 49 -1.61 -11.55 7.22
C GLU A 49 -1.48 -11.59 8.75
N ARG A 50 -2.03 -10.57 9.38
CA ARG A 50 -2.10 -10.42 10.83
C ARG A 50 -3.43 -9.80 11.23
N ASP A 51 -4.05 -10.36 12.25
CA ASP A 51 -5.12 -9.68 12.96
C ASP A 51 -4.50 -8.76 14.01
N LEU A 52 -4.81 -7.47 13.92
CA LEU A 52 -4.40 -6.48 14.90
C LEU A 52 -5.65 -5.80 15.44
N ASN A 53 -5.99 -6.10 16.71
CA ASN A 53 -7.15 -5.54 17.39
C ASN A 53 -8.47 -5.72 16.62
N GLY A 54 -8.68 -6.89 15.98
CA GLY A 54 -9.87 -7.17 15.18
C GLY A 54 -9.88 -6.52 13.79
N GLN A 55 -8.77 -5.90 13.40
CA GLN A 55 -8.54 -5.46 12.03
C GLN A 55 -7.59 -6.44 11.33
N LEU A 56 -8.11 -7.15 10.33
CA LEU A 56 -7.30 -8.01 9.48
C LEU A 56 -6.45 -7.15 8.54
N ILE A 57 -5.14 -7.19 8.74
CA ILE A 57 -4.16 -6.48 7.92
C ILE A 57 -3.43 -7.50 7.05
N ARG A 58 -3.48 -7.29 5.74
CA ARG A 58 -2.77 -8.09 4.73
C ARG A 58 -1.77 -7.20 3.99
N LEU A 59 -0.51 -7.59 4.01
CA LEU A 59 0.59 -6.92 3.32
C LEU A 59 1.14 -7.84 2.23
N TYR A 60 1.19 -7.37 0.99
CA TYR A 60 1.73 -8.15 -0.13
C TYR A 60 3.24 -7.94 -0.28
N ILE A 61 3.97 -9.02 -0.54
CA ILE A 61 5.42 -8.98 -0.72
C ILE A 61 5.72 -8.82 -2.21
N VAL A 62 6.31 -7.69 -2.56
CA VAL A 62 6.75 -7.39 -3.92
C VAL A 62 8.27 -7.45 -4.00
N LYS A 63 8.78 -8.34 -4.85
CA LYS A 63 10.23 -8.54 -5.06
C LYS A 63 10.69 -7.86 -6.35
N GLN A 64 12.00 -7.65 -6.47
CA GLN A 64 12.65 -7.12 -7.67
C GLN A 64 12.15 -5.73 -8.10
N VAL A 65 11.96 -4.84 -7.13
CA VAL A 65 11.75 -3.42 -7.43
C VAL A 65 13.12 -2.77 -7.66
N PRO A 66 13.37 -2.17 -8.85
CA PRO A 66 14.64 -1.50 -9.12
C PRO A 66 14.90 -0.35 -8.14
N LEU A 67 16.14 -0.19 -7.66
CA LEU A 67 16.51 0.88 -6.73
C LEU A 67 16.44 2.28 -7.37
N ASP A 68 16.48 2.37 -8.71
CA ASP A 68 16.33 3.61 -9.46
C ASP A 68 14.85 4.00 -9.69
N THR A 69 13.90 3.14 -9.27
CA THR A 69 12.47 3.43 -9.36
C THR A 69 12.15 4.74 -8.68
N LYS A 70 11.58 5.68 -9.44
CA LYS A 70 11.12 6.96 -8.90
C LYS A 70 9.75 6.78 -8.26
N PHE A 71 9.74 6.77 -6.93
CA PHE A 71 8.52 6.81 -6.15
C PHE A 71 8.08 8.27 -5.99
N ALA A 72 6.84 8.56 -6.40
CA ALA A 72 6.24 9.88 -6.26
C ALA A 72 4.71 9.73 -6.12
N PRO A 73 4.09 10.33 -5.10
CA PRO A 73 2.64 10.26 -4.92
C PRO A 73 1.92 10.90 -6.11
N LYS A 74 0.84 10.26 -6.58
CA LYS A 74 0.00 10.85 -7.63
C LYS A 74 -0.94 11.92 -7.07
N THR A 75 -1.39 11.78 -5.83
CA THR A 75 -2.27 12.73 -5.17
C THR A 75 -1.46 13.73 -4.33
N LYS A 76 -1.63 15.03 -4.60
CA LYS A 76 -0.99 16.09 -3.81
C LYS A 76 -1.56 16.10 -2.38
N ASN A 77 -0.68 16.11 -1.38
CA ASN A 77 -0.93 16.32 0.06
C ASN A 77 -1.23 15.10 0.96
N GLU A 78 -1.11 13.84 0.48
CA GLU A 78 -1.30 12.67 1.36
C GLU A 78 -0.02 12.16 2.02
N ILE A 79 1.15 12.32 1.38
CA ILE A 79 2.44 11.90 1.94
C ILE A 79 3.38 13.10 2.06
N LYS A 80 3.97 13.29 3.24
CA LYS A 80 5.10 14.20 3.43
C LYS A 80 6.33 13.55 2.79
N VAL A 81 6.88 14.22 1.77
CA VAL A 81 8.23 13.96 1.24
C VAL A 81 9.26 14.54 2.19
#